data_AF-A0A9Q6Z3R5-F1
#
_entry.id   AF-A0A9Q6Z3R5-F1
#
_cell.length_a   1.000
_cell.length_b   1.000
_cell.length_c   1.000
_cell.angle_alpha   90.00
_cell.angle_beta   90.00
_cell.angle_gamma   90.00
#
_symmetry.space_group_name_H-M   'P 1'
#
loop_
_entity.id
_entity.type
_entity.pdbx_description
1 polymer ?
#
loop_
_entity_poly.entity_id
_entity_poly.type
_entity_poly.pdbx_seq_one_letter_code
_entity_poly.pdbx_strand_id
1 'polypeptide(L)'
;MFESYINLTFEEGYKGILELALSQEKIVNQDIILLFTIEEKELISAFLGNFNGFSRSNLKIIEKKINTLLYNDNREYVSDLIDFSILYGLNLDYTIIINLVKQSDKKEHFVILSALQYLSENIKYYYIEEIFESLELIVDSKHSDNIKILSLLILYKISHLDIYVDKIKKMIDNEQNLVYYTNRINNYDFDIKLFNNKKLFSLLD
;
A
#
# COMPACT_ATOMS: atom_id res chain seq x y z
N MET A 1 -20.87 -4.77 -18.42
CA MET A 1 -20.98 -5.63 -17.22
C MET A 1 -21.33 -4.84 -15.97
N PHE A 2 -20.65 -3.74 -15.66
CA PHE A 2 -20.87 -3.01 -14.39
C PHE A 2 -22.04 -2.01 -14.36
N GLU A 3 -22.67 -1.70 -15.50
CA GLU A 3 -23.79 -0.74 -15.56
C GLU A 3 -24.98 -1.14 -14.70
N SER A 4 -25.24 -2.44 -14.53
CA SER A 4 -26.34 -2.94 -13.71
C SER A 4 -26.17 -2.70 -12.22
N TYR A 5 -24.95 -2.32 -11.77
CA TYR A 5 -24.62 -2.15 -10.35
C TYR A 5 -24.72 -0.69 -9.88
N ILE A 6 -24.92 0.26 -10.81
CA ILE A 6 -24.93 1.69 -10.51
C ILE A 6 -26.16 2.10 -9.66
N ASN A 7 -27.26 1.35 -9.73
CA ASN A 7 -28.52 1.68 -9.05
C ASN A 7 -28.96 0.65 -8.00
N LEU A 8 -28.07 -0.26 -7.59
CA LEU A 8 -28.40 -1.29 -6.60
C LEU A 8 -28.17 -0.79 -5.17
N THR A 9 -28.81 -1.42 -4.19
CA THR A 9 -28.40 -1.26 -2.80
C THR A 9 -26.99 -1.81 -2.60
N PHE A 10 -26.28 -1.36 -1.54
CA PHE A 10 -24.93 -1.84 -1.25
C PHE A 10 -24.85 -3.38 -1.19
N GLU A 11 -25.78 -4.03 -0.50
CA GLU A 11 -25.78 -5.48 -0.30
C GLU A 11 -25.96 -6.24 -1.63
N GLU A 12 -26.88 -5.79 -2.48
CA GLU A 12 -27.10 -6.34 -3.81
C GLU A 12 -25.90 -6.10 -4.72
N GLY A 13 -25.34 -4.89 -4.67
CA GLY A 13 -24.15 -4.49 -5.40
C GLY A 13 -22.96 -5.37 -5.05
N TYR A 14 -22.68 -5.52 -3.75
CA TYR A 14 -21.56 -6.31 -3.23
C TYR A 14 -21.67 -7.78 -3.63
N LYS A 15 -22.85 -8.38 -3.44
CA LYS A 15 -23.07 -9.78 -3.81
C LYS A 15 -22.81 -10.01 -5.30
N GLY A 16 -23.38 -9.20 -6.16
CA GLY A 16 -23.21 -9.41 -7.59
C GLY A 16 -21.82 -9.02 -8.10
N ILE A 17 -21.12 -8.07 -7.46
CA ILE A 17 -19.69 -7.80 -7.74
C ILE A 17 -18.82 -9.01 -7.40
N LEU A 18 -19.07 -9.66 -6.25
CA LEU A 18 -18.35 -10.87 -5.87
C LEU A 18 -18.64 -12.02 -6.84
N GLU A 19 -19.89 -12.22 -7.22
CA GLU A 19 -20.26 -13.24 -8.21
C GLU A 19 -19.54 -13.01 -9.55
N LEU A 20 -19.46 -11.75 -10.01
CA LEU A 20 -18.68 -11.38 -11.20
C LEU A 20 -17.18 -11.61 -11.04
N ALA A 21 -16.61 -11.24 -9.89
CA ALA A 21 -15.18 -11.44 -9.63
C ALA A 21 -14.82 -12.94 -9.62
N LEU A 22 -15.72 -13.79 -9.12
CA LEU A 22 -15.54 -15.23 -9.00
C LEU A 22 -15.92 -16.02 -10.26
N SER A 23 -16.72 -15.45 -11.16
CA SER A 23 -17.13 -16.12 -12.41
C SER A 23 -15.95 -16.40 -13.35
N GLN A 24 -14.81 -15.71 -13.14
CA GLN A 24 -13.61 -15.75 -14.00
C GLN A 24 -13.90 -15.42 -15.46
N GLU A 25 -15.01 -14.75 -15.75
CA GLU A 25 -15.30 -14.25 -17.08
C GLU A 25 -14.24 -13.24 -17.51
N LYS A 26 -13.90 -13.25 -18.79
CA LYS A 26 -12.92 -12.34 -19.35
C LYS A 26 -13.47 -10.92 -19.33
N ILE A 27 -12.87 -10.06 -18.52
CA ILE A 27 -13.23 -8.64 -18.44
C ILE A 27 -12.60 -7.84 -19.59
N VAL A 28 -13.40 -7.07 -20.32
CA VAL A 28 -12.88 -6.17 -21.36
C VAL A 28 -12.49 -4.81 -20.78
N ASN A 29 -11.66 -4.07 -21.51
CA ASN A 29 -11.19 -2.74 -21.09
C ASN A 29 -12.34 -1.76 -20.77
N GLN A 30 -13.45 -1.84 -21.50
CA GLN A 30 -14.61 -0.99 -21.27
C GLN A 30 -15.26 -1.27 -19.90
N ASP A 31 -15.31 -2.53 -19.48
CA ASP A 31 -15.86 -2.92 -18.19
C ASP A 31 -14.99 -2.37 -17.04
N ILE A 32 -13.66 -2.38 -17.19
CA ILE A 32 -12.76 -1.74 -16.22
C ILE A 32 -13.03 -0.23 -16.12
N ILE A 33 -13.29 0.44 -17.24
CA ILE A 33 -13.61 1.88 -17.22
C ILE A 33 -14.90 2.12 -16.44
N LEU A 34 -15.92 1.27 -16.66
CA LEU A 34 -17.20 1.34 -15.98
C LEU A 34 -17.09 1.02 -14.49
N LEU A 35 -16.26 0.05 -14.08
CA LEU A 35 -16.00 -0.26 -12.67
C LEU A 35 -15.63 1.00 -11.89
N PHE A 36 -14.73 1.83 -12.42
CA PHE A 36 -14.31 3.07 -11.77
C PHE A 36 -15.34 4.21 -11.78
N THR A 37 -16.49 4.01 -12.44
CA THR A 37 -17.62 4.96 -12.40
C THR A 37 -18.64 4.65 -11.31
N ILE A 38 -18.54 3.48 -10.66
CA ILE A 38 -19.39 3.13 -9.52
C ILE A 38 -19.16 4.16 -8.40
N GLU A 39 -20.24 4.71 -7.85
CA GLU A 39 -20.17 5.71 -6.77
C GLU A 39 -19.61 5.11 -5.49
N GLU A 40 -20.14 3.94 -5.11
CA GLU A 40 -19.70 3.14 -3.96
C GLU A 40 -18.31 2.53 -4.20
N LYS A 41 -17.29 3.00 -3.49
CA LYS A 41 -15.89 2.70 -3.80
C LYS A 41 -15.42 1.37 -3.22
N GLU A 42 -16.08 0.94 -2.16
CA GLU A 42 -15.98 -0.36 -1.51
C GLU A 42 -16.29 -1.49 -2.50
N LEU A 43 -17.21 -1.27 -3.44
CA LEU A 43 -17.50 -2.23 -4.51
C LEU A 43 -16.33 -2.36 -5.49
N ILE A 44 -15.61 -1.25 -5.74
CA ILE A 44 -14.40 -1.27 -6.57
C ILE A 44 -13.32 -2.08 -5.87
N SER A 45 -13.04 -1.79 -4.58
CA SER A 45 -12.09 -2.54 -3.77
C SER A 45 -12.44 -4.03 -3.72
N ALA A 46 -13.72 -4.38 -3.51
CA ALA A 46 -14.18 -5.76 -3.49
C ALA A 46 -13.92 -6.46 -4.82
N PHE A 47 -14.19 -5.82 -5.96
CA PHE A 47 -13.89 -6.43 -7.26
C PHE A 47 -12.38 -6.63 -7.45
N LEU A 48 -11.58 -5.58 -7.22
CA LEU A 48 -10.13 -5.60 -7.42
C LEU A 48 -9.43 -6.63 -6.52
N GLY A 49 -9.90 -6.80 -5.28
CA GLY A 49 -9.34 -7.76 -4.33
C GLY A 49 -9.70 -9.22 -4.60
N ASN A 50 -10.75 -9.49 -5.38
CA ASN A 50 -11.23 -10.86 -5.64
C ASN A 50 -11.00 -11.33 -7.07
N PHE A 51 -10.86 -10.43 -8.04
CA PHE A 51 -10.66 -10.80 -9.44
C PHE A 51 -9.18 -11.03 -9.76
N ASN A 52 -8.84 -12.20 -10.32
CA ASN A 52 -7.47 -12.57 -10.69
C ASN A 52 -7.21 -12.61 -12.21
N GLY A 53 -8.24 -12.36 -13.03
CA GLY A 53 -8.20 -12.53 -14.49
C GLY A 53 -7.71 -11.31 -15.28
N PHE A 54 -7.00 -10.36 -14.66
CA PHE A 54 -6.63 -9.12 -15.33
C PHE A 54 -5.61 -9.33 -16.45
N SER A 55 -5.93 -8.86 -17.66
CA SER A 55 -4.96 -8.77 -18.73
C SER A 55 -4.03 -7.56 -18.54
N ARG A 56 -2.88 -7.56 -19.21
CA ARG A 56 -1.95 -6.42 -19.20
C ARG A 56 -2.59 -5.11 -19.68
N SER A 57 -3.56 -5.17 -20.60
CA SER A 57 -4.28 -3.95 -21.01
C SER A 57 -5.23 -3.45 -19.94
N ASN A 58 -5.89 -4.36 -19.19
CA ASN A 58 -6.71 -3.97 -18.04
C ASN A 58 -5.84 -3.29 -16.97
N LEU A 59 -4.70 -3.89 -16.61
CA LEU A 59 -3.79 -3.34 -15.60
C LEU A 59 -3.29 -1.93 -15.96
N LYS A 60 -2.98 -1.66 -17.23
CA LYS A 60 -2.61 -0.29 -17.68
C LYS A 60 -3.74 0.73 -17.48
N ILE A 61 -4.98 0.32 -17.71
CA ILE A 61 -6.15 1.19 -17.50
C ILE A 61 -6.35 1.42 -15.99
N ILE A 62 -6.24 0.36 -15.19
CA ILE A 62 -6.36 0.43 -13.73
C ILE A 62 -5.27 1.36 -13.16
N GLU A 63 -4.01 1.19 -13.55
CA GLU A 63 -2.90 2.06 -13.13
C GLU A 63 -3.18 3.53 -13.42
N LYS A 64 -3.65 3.85 -14.65
CA LYS A 64 -4.01 5.23 -15.01
C LYS A 64 -5.16 5.76 -14.15
N LYS A 65 -6.17 4.93 -13.87
CA LYS A 65 -7.32 5.30 -13.04
C LYS A 65 -6.90 5.53 -11.58
N ILE A 66 -6.13 4.61 -11.00
CA ILE A 66 -5.60 4.75 -9.64
C ILE A 66 -4.78 6.04 -9.53
N ASN A 67 -3.84 6.29 -10.43
CA ASN A 67 -3.04 7.52 -10.41
C ASN A 67 -3.90 8.79 -10.46
N THR A 68 -5.01 8.78 -11.21
CA THR A 68 -5.96 9.89 -11.21
C THR A 68 -6.66 10.05 -9.86
N LEU A 69 -7.06 8.93 -9.24
CA LEU A 69 -7.77 8.91 -7.97
C LEU A 69 -6.89 9.29 -6.77
N LEU A 70 -5.58 9.04 -6.84
CA LEU A 70 -4.63 9.46 -5.81
C LEU A 70 -4.59 10.99 -5.63
N TYR A 71 -5.06 11.78 -6.60
CA TYR A 71 -5.21 13.23 -6.47
C TYR A 71 -6.51 13.69 -5.81
N ASN A 72 -7.49 12.80 -5.62
CA ASN A 72 -8.78 13.19 -5.05
C ASN A 72 -8.74 13.31 -3.53
N ASP A 73 -9.64 14.14 -2.99
CA ASP A 73 -9.79 14.36 -1.55
C ASP A 73 -10.48 13.19 -0.83
N ASN A 74 -11.21 12.32 -1.54
CA ASN A 74 -11.78 11.12 -0.94
C ASN A 74 -10.69 10.04 -0.78
N ARG A 75 -10.35 9.75 0.49
CA ARG A 75 -9.30 8.81 0.89
C ARG A 75 -9.80 7.45 1.39
N GLU A 76 -11.11 7.20 1.41
CA GLU A 76 -11.72 6.03 2.10
C GLU A 76 -11.16 4.66 1.67
N TYR A 77 -10.71 4.53 0.42
CA TYR A 77 -10.23 3.27 -0.16
C TYR A 77 -8.87 3.43 -0.86
N VAL A 78 -8.17 4.54 -0.61
CA VAL A 78 -6.87 4.80 -1.24
C VAL A 78 -5.82 3.76 -0.83
N SER A 79 -5.88 3.28 0.42
CA SER A 79 -5.03 2.18 0.89
C SER A 79 -5.21 0.92 0.03
N ASP A 80 -6.47 0.54 -0.26
CA ASP A 80 -6.78 -0.65 -1.05
C ASP A 80 -6.25 -0.54 -2.47
N LEU A 81 -6.33 0.65 -3.08
CA LEU A 81 -5.78 0.89 -4.41
C LEU A 81 -4.26 0.81 -4.43
N ILE A 82 -3.60 1.31 -3.38
CA ILE A 82 -2.14 1.21 -3.25
C ILE A 82 -1.75 -0.26 -3.05
N ASP A 83 -2.43 -0.98 -2.16
CA ASP A 83 -2.16 -2.41 -1.90
C ASP A 83 -2.39 -3.27 -3.15
N PHE A 84 -3.46 -2.98 -3.92
CA PHE A 84 -3.69 -3.60 -5.23
C PHE A 84 -2.53 -3.32 -6.20
N SER A 85 -2.03 -2.08 -6.20
CA SER A 85 -0.92 -1.67 -7.07
C SER A 85 0.37 -2.38 -6.72
N ILE A 86 0.61 -2.62 -5.42
CA ILE A 86 1.73 -3.43 -4.95
C ILE A 86 1.61 -4.86 -5.48
N LEU A 87 0.46 -5.50 -5.24
CA LEU A 87 0.21 -6.89 -5.64
C LEU A 87 0.41 -7.14 -7.14
N TYR A 88 0.00 -6.19 -7.98
CA TYR A 88 0.08 -6.29 -9.44
C TYR A 88 1.29 -5.57 -10.05
N GLY A 89 2.18 -5.00 -9.24
CA GLY A 89 3.38 -4.29 -9.70
C GLY A 89 3.06 -3.06 -10.57
N LEU A 90 2.02 -2.31 -10.22
CA LEU A 90 1.61 -1.11 -10.95
C LEU A 90 2.48 0.10 -10.58
N ASN A 91 2.73 0.94 -11.57
CA ASN A 91 3.57 2.13 -11.42
C ASN A 91 2.73 3.34 -11.01
N LEU A 92 2.74 3.63 -9.71
CA LEU A 92 2.09 4.80 -9.14
C LEU A 92 2.97 6.05 -9.29
N ASP A 93 2.32 7.22 -9.33
CA ASP A 93 3.00 8.51 -9.28
C ASP A 93 3.69 8.64 -7.92
N TYR A 94 5.01 8.55 -7.99
CA TYR A 94 5.86 8.48 -6.83
C TYR A 94 5.83 9.75 -5.99
N THR A 95 5.60 10.90 -6.63
CA THR A 95 5.51 12.20 -5.97
C THR A 95 4.28 12.23 -5.08
N ILE A 96 3.16 11.67 -5.56
CA ILE A 96 1.93 11.57 -4.76
C ILE A 96 2.14 10.61 -3.60
N ILE A 97 2.75 9.44 -3.82
CA ILE A 97 3.03 8.48 -2.75
C ILE A 97 3.87 9.11 -1.64
N ILE A 98 4.94 9.83 -1.99
CA ILE A 98 5.76 10.56 -1.01
C ILE A 98 4.93 11.61 -0.26
N ASN A 99 4.05 12.33 -0.97
CA ASN A 99 3.19 13.33 -0.33
C ASN A 99 2.17 12.72 0.63
N LEU A 100 1.61 11.55 0.31
CA LEU A 100 0.72 10.80 1.23
C LEU A 100 1.47 10.41 2.51
N VAL A 101 2.72 9.97 2.38
CA VAL A 101 3.59 9.63 3.51
C VAL A 101 3.80 10.84 4.44
N LYS A 102 3.96 12.04 3.89
CA LYS A 102 4.17 13.28 4.67
C LYS A 102 2.93 13.78 5.42
N GLN A 103 1.74 13.23 5.19
CA GLN A 103 0.52 13.69 5.85
C GLN A 103 0.56 13.40 7.36
N SER A 104 -0.03 14.28 8.16
CA SER A 104 -0.01 14.18 9.63
C SER A 104 -1.34 13.76 10.25
N ASP A 105 -2.35 13.42 9.44
CA ASP A 105 -3.67 13.11 9.95
C ASP A 105 -3.74 11.68 10.48
N LYS A 106 -4.08 11.54 11.77
CA LYS A 106 -4.28 10.24 12.42
C LYS A 106 -5.39 9.42 11.76
N LYS A 107 -6.35 10.05 11.08
CA LYS A 107 -7.45 9.36 10.38
C LYS A 107 -6.98 8.61 9.15
N GLU A 108 -5.80 8.95 8.61
CA GLU A 108 -5.27 8.38 7.36
C GLU A 108 -4.15 7.36 7.61
N HIS A 109 -4.10 6.77 8.81
CA HIS A 109 -3.06 5.81 9.22
C HIS A 109 -2.86 4.67 8.21
N PHE A 110 -3.94 4.09 7.68
CA PHE A 110 -3.87 3.01 6.71
C PHE A 110 -3.33 3.46 5.35
N VAL A 111 -3.68 4.67 4.91
CA VAL A 111 -3.15 5.26 3.66
C VAL A 111 -1.64 5.47 3.77
N ILE A 112 -1.17 6.02 4.90
CA ILE A 112 0.26 6.22 5.14
C ILE A 112 0.99 4.86 5.18
N LEU A 113 0.43 3.85 5.84
CA LEU A 113 1.02 2.52 5.88
C LEU A 113 1.12 1.87 4.50
N SER A 114 0.06 1.91 3.69
CA SER A 114 0.09 1.38 2.33
C SER A 114 1.07 2.16 1.45
N ALA A 115 1.14 3.48 1.58
CA ALA A 115 2.11 4.30 0.86
C ALA A 115 3.56 3.98 1.25
N LEU A 116 3.83 3.79 2.54
CA LEU A 116 5.14 3.33 3.03
C LEU A 116 5.49 1.93 2.49
N GLN A 117 4.52 1.01 2.49
CA GLN A 117 4.73 -0.32 1.92
C GLN A 117 5.06 -0.23 0.42
N TYR A 118 4.35 0.61 -0.33
CA TYR A 118 4.64 0.87 -1.74
C TYR A 118 6.07 1.37 -1.93
N LEU A 119 6.53 2.34 -1.12
CA LEU A 119 7.91 2.83 -1.17
C LEU A 119 8.93 1.72 -0.85
N SER A 120 8.66 0.88 0.15
CA SER A 120 9.53 -0.23 0.55
C SER A 120 9.74 -1.24 -0.59
N GLU A 121 8.69 -1.53 -1.33
CA GLU A 121 8.71 -2.52 -2.44
C GLU A 121 9.18 -1.91 -3.76
N ASN A 122 9.01 -0.60 -3.95
CA ASN A 122 9.26 0.10 -5.20
C ASN A 122 10.23 1.27 -5.02
N ILE A 123 11.39 1.04 -4.40
CA ILE A 123 12.40 2.11 -4.17
C ILE A 123 12.89 2.66 -5.51
N LYS A 124 12.65 3.95 -5.77
CA LYS A 124 13.16 4.68 -6.93
C LYS A 124 14.31 5.59 -6.51
N TYR A 125 15.55 5.23 -6.89
CA TYR A 125 16.76 5.99 -6.54
C TYR A 125 16.74 7.47 -6.95
N TYR A 126 15.96 7.84 -7.98
CA TYR A 126 15.79 9.24 -8.37
C TYR A 126 15.18 10.11 -7.25
N TYR A 127 14.35 9.52 -6.38
CA TYR A 127 13.65 10.22 -5.29
C TYR A 127 14.28 9.96 -3.91
N ILE A 128 15.54 9.52 -3.88
CA ILE A 128 16.12 8.99 -2.64
C ILE A 128 16.18 10.06 -1.53
N GLU A 129 16.56 11.29 -1.88
CA GLU A 129 16.65 12.40 -0.92
C GLU A 129 15.27 12.70 -0.32
N GLU A 130 14.25 12.81 -1.17
CA GLU A 130 12.88 13.06 -0.72
C GLU A 130 12.31 11.92 0.12
N ILE A 131 12.65 10.66 -0.18
CA ILE A 131 12.27 9.51 0.65
C ILE A 131 12.90 9.67 2.04
N PHE A 132 14.21 9.91 2.14
CA PHE A 132 14.89 10.06 3.43
C PHE A 132 14.29 11.18 4.27
N GLU A 133 14.16 12.38 3.69
CA GLU A 133 13.59 13.53 4.38
C GLU A 133 12.18 13.22 4.92
N SER A 134 11.35 12.57 4.11
CA SER A 134 9.97 12.23 4.50
C SER A 134 9.93 11.23 5.65
N LEU A 135 10.75 10.18 5.57
CA LEU A 135 10.76 9.11 6.57
C LEU A 135 11.37 9.58 7.89
N GLU A 136 12.41 10.41 7.86
CA GLU A 136 12.99 10.99 9.08
C GLU A 136 12.01 11.91 9.80
N LEU A 137 11.28 12.75 9.05
CA LEU A 137 10.20 13.56 9.61
C LEU A 137 9.13 12.71 10.30
N ILE A 138 8.78 11.55 9.73
CA ILE A 138 7.81 10.63 10.34
C ILE A 138 8.35 10.02 11.63
N VAL A 139 9.60 9.57 11.64
CA VAL A 139 10.21 8.95 12.82
C VAL A 139 10.12 9.88 14.03
N ASP A 140 10.35 11.18 13.82
CA ASP A 140 10.34 12.19 14.88
C ASP A 140 8.95 12.80 15.16
N SER A 141 7.91 12.35 14.45
CA SER A 141 6.55 12.89 14.55
C SER A 141 5.68 12.21 15.63
N LYS A 142 4.38 12.57 15.66
CA LYS A 142 3.36 11.95 16.52
C LYS A 142 2.62 10.77 15.86
N HIS A 143 3.10 10.27 14.73
CA HIS A 143 2.55 9.07 14.11
C HIS A 143 2.61 7.86 15.05
N SER A 144 1.74 6.89 14.80
CA SER A 144 1.73 5.57 15.46
C SER A 144 3.09 4.88 15.32
N ASP A 145 3.41 4.02 16.28
CA ASP A 145 4.66 3.27 16.27
C ASP A 145 4.80 2.37 15.03
N ASN A 146 3.72 1.77 14.52
CA ASN A 146 3.75 0.95 13.31
C ASN A 146 4.29 1.71 12.08
N ILE A 147 3.80 2.93 11.86
CA ILE A 147 4.28 3.83 10.79
C ILE A 147 5.77 4.16 10.98
N LYS A 148 6.18 4.47 12.22
CA LYS A 148 7.57 4.80 12.54
C LYS A 148 8.51 3.61 12.36
N ILE A 149 8.11 2.43 12.82
CA ILE A 149 8.87 1.18 12.67
C ILE A 149 9.05 0.87 11.19
N LEU A 150 7.99 0.95 10.38
CA LEU A 150 8.09 0.71 8.94
C LEU A 150 9.00 1.76 8.26
N SER A 151 8.92 3.03 8.68
CA SER A 151 9.80 4.09 8.17
C SER A 151 11.27 3.81 8.51
N LEU A 152 11.57 3.39 9.74
CA LEU A 152 12.93 3.01 10.16
C LEU A 152 13.44 1.78 9.40
N LEU A 153 12.57 0.79 9.14
CA LEU A 153 12.90 -0.37 8.34
C LEU A 153 13.26 0.01 6.90
N ILE A 154 12.51 0.92 6.28
CA ILE A 154 12.81 1.43 4.92
C ILE A 154 14.11 2.24 4.92
N LEU A 155 14.30 3.13 5.89
CA LEU A 155 15.54 3.90 6.05
C LEU A 155 16.76 2.97 6.20
N TYR A 156 16.65 1.91 7.00
CA TYR A 156 17.70 0.91 7.11
C TYR A 156 17.90 0.11 5.81
N LYS A 157 16.81 -0.30 5.15
CA LYS A 157 16.86 -1.04 3.88
C LYS A 157 17.62 -0.28 2.80
N ILE A 158 17.51 1.04 2.79
CA ILE A 158 18.20 1.90 1.82
C ILE A 158 19.63 2.22 2.25
N SER A 159 19.83 2.58 3.52
CA SER A 159 21.10 3.16 4.02
C SER A 159 22.07 2.16 4.62
N HIS A 160 21.56 1.05 5.15
CA HIS A 160 22.26 0.12 6.04
C HIS A 160 22.91 0.77 7.28
N LEU A 161 22.41 1.93 7.74
CA LEU A 161 22.94 2.61 8.92
C LEU A 161 22.37 2.04 10.23
N ASP A 162 23.26 1.67 11.14
CA ASP A 162 22.91 1.04 12.43
C ASP A 162 22.06 1.93 13.34
N ILE A 163 22.14 3.26 13.18
CA ILE A 163 21.33 4.20 13.95
C ILE A 163 19.82 3.92 13.82
N TYR A 164 19.36 3.41 12.68
CA TYR A 164 17.96 3.07 12.49
C TYR A 164 17.59 1.75 13.19
N VAL A 165 18.51 0.78 13.24
CA VAL A 165 18.35 -0.46 14.02
C VAL A 165 18.26 -0.14 15.52
N ASP A 166 19.14 0.74 16.01
CA ASP A 166 19.14 1.18 17.41
C ASP A 166 17.83 1.90 17.78
N LYS A 167 17.26 2.69 16.86
CA LYS A 167 15.95 3.31 17.05
C LYS A 167 14.83 2.26 17.09
N ILE A 168 14.83 1.28 16.18
CA ILE A 168 13.84 0.18 16.18
C ILE A 168 13.90 -0.59 17.50
N LYS A 169 15.10 -0.94 17.97
CA LYS A 169 15.32 -1.68 19.21
C LYS A 169 14.61 -1.02 20.40
N LYS A 170 14.72 0.32 20.52
CA LYS A 170 14.06 1.09 21.59
C LYS A 170 12.53 1.10 21.48
N MET A 171 11.97 0.83 20.30
CA MET A 171 10.52 0.84 20.07
C MET A 171 9.86 -0.53 20.29
N ILE A 172 10.59 -1.61 20.01
CA ILE A 172 10.06 -2.98 20.10
C ILE A 172 10.07 -3.58 21.51
N ASP A 173 10.47 -2.81 22.53
CA ASP A 173 10.31 -3.20 23.94
C ASP A 173 8.82 -3.38 24.33
N ASN A 174 7.89 -2.84 23.52
CA ASN A 174 6.47 -3.08 23.63
C ASN A 174 6.05 -4.32 22.81
N GLU A 175 5.32 -5.25 23.42
CA GLU A 175 4.85 -6.50 22.80
C GLU A 175 4.11 -6.28 21.46
N GLN A 176 3.24 -5.27 21.37
CA GLN A 176 2.51 -4.98 20.13
C GLN A 176 3.44 -4.54 19.00
N ASN A 177 4.45 -3.73 19.34
CA ASN A 177 5.46 -3.28 18.40
C ASN A 177 6.36 -4.44 17.97
N LEU A 178 6.70 -5.34 18.89
CA LEU A 178 7.47 -6.55 18.57
C LEU A 178 6.71 -7.46 17.62
N VAL A 179 5.41 -7.69 17.83
CA VAL A 179 4.57 -8.47 16.91
C VAL A 179 4.53 -7.84 15.52
N TYR A 180 4.27 -6.54 15.45
CA TYR A 180 4.26 -5.83 14.16
C TYR A 180 5.62 -5.91 13.46
N TYR A 181 6.71 -5.66 14.18
CA TYR A 181 8.06 -5.75 13.68
C TYR A 181 8.37 -7.14 13.12
N THR A 182 8.10 -8.19 13.91
CA THR A 182 8.31 -9.59 13.55
C THR A 182 7.57 -9.95 12.26
N ASN A 183 6.29 -9.55 12.16
CA ASN A 183 5.49 -9.79 10.95
C ASN A 183 6.07 -9.07 9.73
N ARG A 184 6.64 -7.87 9.90
CA ARG A 184 7.23 -7.11 8.80
C ARG A 184 8.56 -7.70 8.32
N ILE A 185 9.47 -8.03 9.23
CA ILE A 185 10.80 -8.55 8.83
C ILE A 185 10.74 -9.99 8.30
N ASN A 186 9.71 -10.76 8.67
CA ASN A 186 9.45 -12.09 8.12
C ASN A 186 8.72 -12.05 6.78
N ASN A 187 8.25 -10.88 6.32
CA ASN A 187 7.70 -10.75 4.97
C ASN A 187 8.84 -10.71 3.93
N TYR A 188 8.54 -11.09 2.68
CA TYR A 188 9.53 -11.29 1.62
C TYR A 188 10.40 -10.05 1.35
N ASP A 189 9.88 -8.85 1.63
CA ASP A 189 10.54 -7.55 1.39
C ASP A 189 11.82 -7.31 2.19
N PHE A 190 12.04 -8.10 3.25
CA PHE A 190 13.19 -8.02 4.15
C PHE A 190 13.97 -9.34 4.24
N ASP A 191 13.78 -10.26 3.29
CA ASP A 191 14.46 -11.56 3.26
C ASP A 191 15.99 -11.40 3.46
N ILE A 192 16.51 -12.10 4.48
CA ILE A 192 17.91 -12.15 4.88
C ILE A 192 18.83 -12.44 3.69
N LYS A 193 18.38 -13.24 2.73
CA LYS A 193 19.17 -13.66 1.57
C LYS A 193 19.40 -12.54 0.57
N LEU A 194 18.52 -11.54 0.52
CA LEU A 194 18.56 -10.48 -0.50
C LEU A 194 19.22 -9.19 0.02
N PHE A 195 19.12 -8.89 1.32
CA PHE A 195 19.52 -7.58 1.87
C PHE A 195 20.50 -7.62 3.06
N ASN A 196 21.08 -8.79 3.41
CA ASN A 196 22.01 -8.95 4.54
C ASN A 196 21.47 -8.36 5.86
N ASN A 197 20.18 -8.62 6.14
CA ASN A 197 19.45 -8.06 7.27
C ASN A 197 19.76 -8.70 8.63
N LYS A 198 20.91 -9.37 8.80
CA LYS A 198 21.24 -10.13 10.03
C LYS A 198 21.03 -9.31 11.32
N LYS A 199 21.35 -8.02 11.29
CA LYS A 199 21.17 -7.11 12.44
C LYS A 199 19.70 -6.89 12.81
N LEU A 200 18.79 -6.84 11.82
CA LEU A 200 17.35 -6.77 12.10
C LEU A 200 16.87 -8.06 12.76
N PHE A 201 17.28 -9.22 12.25
CA PHE A 201 16.87 -10.50 12.82
C PHE A 201 17.44 -10.76 14.21
N SER A 202 18.64 -10.26 14.52
CA SER A 202 19.20 -10.34 15.89
C SER A 202 18.43 -9.54 16.95
N LEU A 203 17.43 -8.75 16.55
CA LEU A 203 16.52 -8.09 17.50
C LEU A 203 15.40 -9.01 17.99
N LEU A 204 15.25 -10.20 17.40
CA LEU A 204 14.25 -11.21 17.82
C LEU A 204 14.80 -12.23 18.84
N ASP A 205 16.13 -12.27 19.02
CA ASP A 205 16.84 -13.16 19.95
C ASP A 205 16.99 -12.50 21.34
#